data_AF-A0A6S7H5C1-F1
#
_entry.id   AF-A0A6S7H5C1-F1
#
_cell.length_a   1.000
_cell.length_b   1.000
_cell.length_c   1.000
_cell.angle_alpha   90.00
_cell.angle_beta   90.00
_cell.angle_gamma   90.00
#
_symmetry.space_group_name_H-M   'P 1'
#
loop_
_entity.id
_entity.type
_entity.pdbx_description
1 polymer ?
#
loop_
_entity_poly.entity_id
_entity_poly.type
_entity_poly.pdbx_seq_one_letter_code
_entity_poly.pdbx_strand_id
1 'polypeptide(L)'
;MLKEKNKSAISYYRYIYNSWTFEDVKDQKDPAKILDRFMEHLEQRTNHQIHRLKISQPNASLIGNEEMEDRLLDQLRWGTNDPEVQKSLIGRDEKLTLNTAIDIARSYEATKHQMHSLSNQNKGNPQQIDNITHKKLNADNKNQYYYSV
;
A
#
# COMPACT_ATOMS: atom_id res chain seq x y z
N MET A 1 -21.78 13.68 5.00
CA MET A 1 -20.46 13.05 5.30
C MET A 1 -20.42 12.20 6.58
N LEU A 2 -20.64 12.72 7.80
CA LEU A 2 -20.59 11.86 9.02
C LEU A 2 -21.62 10.71 9.01
N LYS A 3 -22.84 10.98 8.55
CA LYS A 3 -23.92 9.97 8.49
C LYS A 3 -23.66 8.83 7.50
N GLU A 4 -22.87 9.06 6.44
CA GLU A 4 -22.56 8.04 5.41
C GLU A 4 -21.39 7.15 5.83
N LYS A 5 -20.35 7.73 6.45
CA LYS A 5 -19.25 6.96 7.04
C LYS A 5 -19.75 6.00 8.11
N ASN A 6 -20.71 6.43 8.92
CA ASN A 6 -21.32 5.58 9.95
C ASN A 6 -22.14 4.43 9.36
N LYS A 7 -22.84 4.63 8.23
CA LYS A 7 -23.57 3.55 7.54
C LYS A 7 -22.61 2.48 6.98
N SER A 8 -21.49 2.92 6.40
CA SER A 8 -20.47 2.03 5.87
C SER A 8 -19.82 1.19 6.98
N ALA A 9 -19.47 1.82 8.12
CA ALA A 9 -18.93 1.12 9.28
C ALA A 9 -19.91 0.08 9.84
N ILE A 10 -21.18 0.45 10.02
CA ILE A 10 -22.23 -0.48 10.51
C ILE A 10 -22.39 -1.67 9.57
N SER A 11 -22.38 -1.44 8.25
CA SER A 11 -22.46 -2.50 7.24
C SER A 11 -21.27 -3.45 7.33
N TYR A 12 -20.07 -2.92 7.55
CA TYR A 12 -18.84 -3.70 7.66
C TYR A 12 -18.82 -4.59 8.91
N TYR A 13 -19.16 -4.02 10.08
CA TYR A 13 -19.24 -4.81 11.32
C TYR A 13 -20.31 -5.89 11.26
N ARG A 14 -21.45 -5.61 10.61
CA ARG A 14 -22.50 -6.62 10.38
C ARG A 14 -22.02 -7.76 9.49
N TYR A 15 -21.28 -7.45 8.44
CA TYR A 15 -20.71 -8.47 7.54
C TYR A 15 -19.70 -9.35 8.28
N ILE A 16 -18.80 -8.76 9.07
CA ILE A 16 -17.81 -9.52 9.85
C ILE A 16 -18.49 -10.43 10.86
N TYR A 17 -19.43 -9.92 11.64
CA TYR A 17 -20.13 -10.72 12.64
C TYR A 17 -20.85 -11.92 12.02
N ASN A 18 -21.50 -11.71 10.86
CA ASN A 18 -22.18 -12.79 10.14
C ASN A 18 -21.23 -13.81 9.48
N SER A 19 -19.95 -13.48 9.37
CA SER A 19 -18.92 -14.41 8.86
C SER A 19 -18.36 -15.34 9.93
N TRP A 20 -18.66 -15.09 11.21
CA TRP A 20 -18.17 -15.92 12.31
C TRP A 20 -18.99 -17.19 12.48
N THR A 21 -18.29 -18.31 12.56
CA THR A 21 -18.85 -19.60 12.95
C THR A 21 -18.59 -19.84 14.44
N PHE A 22 -19.66 -20.04 15.20
CA PHE A 22 -19.63 -20.42 16.61
C PHE A 22 -19.91 -21.92 16.71
N GLU A 23 -19.26 -22.59 17.66
CA GLU A 23 -19.45 -24.04 17.88
C GLU A 23 -20.81 -24.34 18.52
N ASP A 24 -21.25 -23.49 19.45
CA ASP A 24 -22.60 -23.51 20.02
C ASP A 24 -23.39 -22.26 19.59
N VAL A 25 -24.67 -22.43 19.30
CA VAL A 25 -25.61 -21.35 18.94
C VAL A 25 -25.83 -20.40 20.14
N LYS A 26 -25.62 -20.88 21.37
CA LYS A 26 -25.72 -20.06 22.58
C LYS A 26 -24.59 -19.04 22.71
N ASP A 27 -23.38 -19.43 22.27
CA ASP A 27 -22.18 -18.57 22.32
C ASP A 27 -22.28 -17.39 21.36
N GLN A 28 -23.10 -17.51 20.31
CA GLN A 28 -23.41 -16.42 19.38
C GLN A 28 -24.16 -15.25 20.07
N LYS A 29 -24.75 -15.47 21.25
CA LYS A 29 -25.47 -14.41 21.99
C LYS A 29 -24.72 -13.94 23.23
N ASP A 30 -23.63 -14.61 23.60
CA ASP A 30 -22.85 -14.24 24.77
C ASP A 30 -21.90 -13.07 24.42
N PRO A 31 -22.08 -11.89 25.02
CA PRO A 31 -21.22 -10.74 24.75
C PRO A 31 -19.75 -11.01 25.05
N ALA A 32 -19.42 -11.88 26.02
CA ALA A 32 -18.04 -12.21 26.33
C ALA A 32 -17.38 -12.97 25.17
N LYS A 33 -18.06 -13.99 24.64
CA LYS A 33 -17.58 -14.80 23.51
C LYS A 33 -17.47 -14.00 22.20
N ILE A 34 -18.43 -13.10 21.97
CA ILE A 34 -18.41 -12.19 20.82
C ILE A 34 -17.21 -11.24 20.90
N LEU A 35 -16.92 -10.70 22.09
CA LEU A 35 -15.76 -9.83 22.31
C LEU A 35 -14.44 -10.58 22.14
N ASP A 36 -14.32 -11.80 22.66
CA ASP A 36 -13.11 -12.62 22.49
C ASP A 36 -12.81 -12.87 20.99
N ARG A 37 -13.83 -13.28 20.22
CA ARG A 37 -13.75 -13.44 18.76
C ARG A 37 -13.42 -12.14 18.04
N PHE A 38 -13.95 -11.02 18.51
CA PHE A 38 -13.65 -9.71 17.95
C PHE A 38 -12.18 -9.34 18.17
N MET A 39 -11.66 -9.56 19.37
CA MET A 39 -10.25 -9.31 19.69
C MET A 39 -9.33 -10.22 18.87
N GLU A 40 -9.66 -11.52 18.74
CA GLU A 40 -8.95 -12.47 17.87
C GLU A 40 -8.94 -12.02 16.39
N HIS A 41 -10.02 -11.37 15.92
CA HIS A 41 -10.10 -10.84 14.56
C HIS A 41 -9.27 -9.56 14.36
N LEU A 42 -9.15 -8.73 15.41
CA LEU A 42 -8.30 -7.54 15.43
C LEU A 42 -6.82 -7.88 15.58
N GLU A 43 -6.52 -8.99 16.26
CA GLU A 43 -5.19 -9.57 16.25
C GLU A 43 -4.84 -9.91 14.79
N GLN A 44 -3.76 -9.30 14.30
CA GLN A 44 -3.31 -9.51 12.94
C GLN A 44 -3.18 -11.01 12.70
N ARG A 45 -4.01 -11.59 11.81
CA ARG A 45 -3.83 -12.98 11.36
C ARG A 45 -2.37 -13.14 11.01
N THR A 46 -1.69 -14.02 11.75
CA THR A 46 -0.24 -14.16 11.64
C THR A 46 0.08 -14.46 10.18
N ASN A 47 0.66 -13.46 9.49
CA ASN A 47 1.17 -13.69 8.16
C ASN A 47 2.15 -14.86 8.29
N HIS A 48 1.98 -15.89 7.47
CA HIS A 48 2.82 -17.09 7.50
C HIS A 48 4.32 -16.74 7.47
N GLN A 49 4.69 -15.62 6.85
CA GLN A 49 6.05 -15.07 6.91
C GLN A 49 6.45 -14.57 8.31
N ILE A 50 5.58 -13.80 8.97
CA ILE A 50 5.80 -13.30 10.35
C ILE A 50 5.89 -14.47 11.34
N HIS A 51 5.05 -15.50 11.17
CA HIS A 51 5.11 -16.70 12.01
C HIS A 51 6.43 -17.48 11.82
N ARG A 52 6.92 -17.55 10.58
CA ARG A 52 8.22 -18.16 10.26
C ARG A 52 9.38 -17.39 10.87
N LEU A 53 9.31 -16.06 10.86
CA LEU A 53 10.27 -15.19 11.55
C LEU A 53 10.24 -15.41 13.06
N LYS A 54 9.05 -15.56 13.66
CA LYS A 54 8.89 -15.88 15.10
C LYS A 54 9.44 -17.26 15.47
N ILE A 55 9.19 -18.30 14.66
CA ILE A 55 9.72 -19.66 14.90
C ILE A 55 11.24 -19.71 14.74
N SER A 56 11.80 -18.92 13.82
CA SER A 56 13.25 -18.85 13.62
C SER A 56 13.98 -18.10 14.73
N GLN A 57 13.28 -17.56 15.74
CA GLN A 57 13.91 -16.97 16.92
C GLN A 57 14.27 -18.09 17.91
N PRO A 58 15.56 -18.38 18.15
CA PRO A 58 15.95 -19.03 19.39
C PRO A 58 15.70 -18.00 20.49
N ASN A 59 14.80 -18.31 21.42
CA ASN A 59 14.68 -17.74 22.76
C ASN A 59 15.27 -16.32 22.86
N ALA A 60 14.48 -15.28 22.52
CA ALA A 60 14.88 -13.87 22.42
C ALA A 60 15.47 -13.24 23.71
N SER A 61 15.77 -14.03 24.73
CA SER A 61 16.45 -13.63 25.96
C SER A 61 17.98 -13.81 25.91
N LEU A 62 18.55 -14.44 24.87
CA LEU A 62 19.97 -14.82 24.85
C LEU A 62 20.83 -14.13 23.77
N ILE A 63 20.21 -13.39 22.85
CA ILE A 63 20.91 -12.72 21.74
C ILE A 63 20.70 -11.21 21.94
N GLY A 64 21.80 -10.45 22.02
CA GLY A 64 21.73 -9.00 22.15
C GLY A 64 20.94 -8.38 20.98
N ASN A 65 20.22 -7.28 21.23
CA ASN A 65 19.38 -6.63 20.22
C ASN A 65 20.15 -6.26 18.95
N GLU A 66 21.45 -5.96 19.07
CA GLU A 66 22.35 -5.59 17.97
C GLU A 66 22.64 -6.77 17.03
N GLU A 67 23.00 -7.95 17.55
CA GLU A 67 23.20 -9.16 16.73
C GLU A 67 21.90 -9.60 16.01
N MET A 68 20.74 -9.33 16.61
CA MET A 68 19.45 -9.59 15.97
C MET A 68 19.20 -8.62 14.81
N GLU A 69 19.51 -7.34 14.99
CA GLU A 69 19.39 -6.33 13.93
C GLU A 69 20.31 -6.65 12.75
N ASP A 70 21.55 -7.04 12.99
CA ASP A 70 22.51 -7.43 11.95
C ASP A 70 22.00 -8.63 11.13
N ARG A 71 21.46 -9.65 11.80
CA ARG A 71 20.88 -10.82 11.12
C ARG A 71 19.65 -10.47 10.29
N LEU A 72 18.79 -9.58 10.79
CA LEU A 72 17.63 -9.08 10.05
C LEU A 72 18.05 -8.25 8.85
N LEU A 73 19.12 -7.48 8.98
CA LEU A 73 19.70 -6.66 7.93
C LEU A 73 20.30 -7.54 6.82
N ASP A 74 21.05 -8.58 7.18
CA ASP A 74 21.57 -9.58 6.24
C ASP A 74 20.43 -10.31 5.52
N GLN A 75 19.40 -10.73 6.26
CA GLN A 75 18.24 -11.37 5.67
C GLN A 75 17.51 -10.42 4.69
N LEU A 76 17.43 -9.13 4.99
CA LEU A 76 16.82 -8.15 4.10
C LEU A 76 17.68 -7.89 2.85
N ARG A 77 19.00 -7.82 3.00
CA ARG A 77 19.97 -7.60 1.91
C ARG A 77 19.94 -8.74 0.90
N TRP A 78 19.94 -9.99 1.37
CA TRP A 78 19.97 -11.18 0.50
C TRP A 78 18.58 -11.70 0.15
N GLY A 79 17.59 -11.47 1.01
CA GLY A 79 16.22 -11.96 0.84
C GLY A 79 15.31 -11.04 0.02
N THR A 80 15.73 -9.82 -0.31
CA THR A 80 14.96 -8.96 -1.20
C THR A 80 15.04 -9.45 -2.65
N ASN A 81 13.89 -9.64 -3.29
CA ASN A 81 13.80 -10.13 -4.67
C ASN A 81 13.98 -9.01 -5.71
N ASP A 82 13.86 -7.74 -5.31
CA ASP A 82 14.02 -6.61 -6.22
C ASP A 82 15.51 -6.26 -6.38
N PRO A 83 16.10 -6.43 -7.58
CA PRO A 83 17.55 -6.33 -7.78
C PRO A 83 18.08 -4.89 -7.55
N GLU A 84 17.26 -3.87 -7.81
CA GLU A 84 17.63 -2.48 -7.55
C GLU A 84 17.65 -2.16 -6.05
N VAL A 85 16.69 -2.69 -5.29
CA VAL A 85 16.68 -2.57 -3.83
C VAL A 85 17.87 -3.32 -3.25
N GLN A 86 18.12 -4.55 -3.71
CA GLN A 86 19.27 -5.35 -3.30
C GLN A 86 20.59 -4.61 -3.56
N LYS A 87 20.78 -4.06 -4.77
CA LYS A 87 21.98 -3.28 -5.10
C LYS A 87 22.12 -2.03 -4.23
N SER A 88 21.02 -1.35 -3.91
CA SER A 88 20.99 -0.16 -3.06
C SER A 88 21.32 -0.47 -1.59
N LEU A 89 20.93 -1.65 -1.11
CA LEU A 89 21.26 -2.17 0.23
C LEU A 89 22.69 -2.74 0.28
N ILE A 90 23.17 -3.35 -0.81
CA ILE A 90 24.53 -3.87 -0.90
C ILE A 90 25.58 -2.76 -1.01
N GLY A 91 25.29 -1.72 -1.81
CA GLY A 91 26.20 -0.60 -2.01
C GLY A 91 26.29 0.38 -0.84
N ARG A 92 25.51 0.18 0.22
CA ARG A 92 25.58 1.00 1.44
C ARG A 92 26.59 0.41 2.44
N ASP A 93 27.22 1.31 3.18
CA ASP A 93 28.32 1.05 4.12
C ASP A 93 27.86 0.35 5.42
N GLU A 94 28.81 -0.04 6.27
CA GLU A 94 28.61 -0.72 7.58
C GLU A 94 27.71 0.06 8.56
N LYS A 95 27.42 1.33 8.28
CA LYS A 95 26.50 2.18 9.06
C LYS A 95 25.03 2.02 8.66
N LEU A 96 24.71 1.08 7.77
CA LEU A 96 23.32 0.81 7.39
C LEU A 96 22.57 0.25 8.61
N THR A 97 21.58 0.99 9.08
CA THR A 97 20.71 0.52 10.17
C THR A 97 19.50 -0.23 9.60
N LEU A 98 18.94 -1.15 10.37
CA LEU A 98 17.76 -1.92 9.96
C LEU A 98 16.59 -1.03 9.55
N ASN A 99 16.31 0.03 10.32
CA ASN A 99 15.23 0.97 10.01
C ASN A 99 15.44 1.68 8.66
N THR A 100 16.67 2.13 8.40
CA THR A 100 16.99 2.79 7.12
C THR A 100 16.86 1.83 5.94
N ALA A 101 17.23 0.56 6.11
CA ALA A 101 17.09 -0.45 5.07
C ALA A 101 15.59 -0.75 4.77
N ILE A 102 14.77 -0.82 5.81
CA ILE A 102 13.31 -1.00 5.70
C ILE A 102 12.68 0.18 4.95
N ASP A 103 13.05 1.41 5.29
CA ASP A 103 12.49 2.60 4.65
C ASP A 103 12.87 2.70 3.17
N ILE A 104 14.09 2.30 2.80
CA ILE A 104 14.52 2.22 1.40
C ILE A 104 13.65 1.21 0.64
N ALA A 105 13.49 0.00 1.18
CA ALA A 105 12.68 -1.04 0.54
C ALA A 105 11.22 -0.61 0.38
N ARG A 106 10.61 -0.08 1.46
CA ARG A 106 9.22 0.39 1.45
C ARG A 106 9.00 1.54 0.48
N SER A 107 9.92 2.51 0.42
CA SER A 107 9.83 3.64 -0.51
C SER A 107 9.93 3.18 -1.96
N TYR A 108 10.78 2.20 -2.24
CA TYR A 108 10.93 1.64 -3.56
C TYR A 108 9.69 0.86 -4.01
N GLU A 109 9.14 0.01 -3.14
CA GLU A 109 7.89 -0.69 -3.38
C GLU A 109 6.74 0.29 -3.64
N ALA A 110 6.60 1.33 -2.80
CA ALA A 110 5.58 2.36 -2.98
C ALA A 110 5.71 3.06 -4.33
N THR A 111 6.94 3.42 -4.73
CA THR A 111 7.21 4.07 -6.02
C THR A 111 6.86 3.15 -7.19
N LYS A 112 7.29 1.89 -7.13
CA LYS A 112 7.00 0.88 -8.15
C LYS A 112 5.50 0.63 -8.29
N HIS A 113 4.77 0.56 -7.17
CA HIS A 113 3.32 0.44 -7.16
C HIS A 113 2.62 1.67 -7.77
N GLN A 114 3.07 2.88 -7.44
CA GLN A 114 2.52 4.11 -8.01
C GLN A 114 2.77 4.19 -9.53
N MET A 115 3.99 3.90 -9.98
CA MET A 115 4.31 3.86 -11.42
C MET A 115 3.48 2.82 -12.16
N HIS A 116 3.27 1.64 -11.57
CA HIS A 116 2.43 0.61 -12.16
C HIS A 116 0.96 1.05 -12.25
N SER A 117 0.46 1.76 -11.24
CA SER A 117 -0.88 2.36 -11.25
C SER A 117 -1.03 3.40 -12.37
N LEU A 118 -0.08 4.33 -12.52
CA LEU A 118 -0.06 5.33 -13.59
C LEU A 118 0.02 4.69 -14.98
N SER A 119 0.85 3.66 -15.14
CA SER A 119 1.00 2.91 -16.40
C SER A 119 -0.30 2.22 -16.80
N ASN A 120 -1.02 1.62 -15.84
CA ASN A 120 -2.29 0.95 -16.09
C ASN A 120 -3.44 1.93 -16.36
N GLN A 121 -3.43 3.14 -15.75
CA GLN A 121 -4.39 4.19 -16.06
C GLN A 121 -4.30 4.66 -17.53
N ASN A 122 -3.10 4.71 -18.10
CA ASN A 122 -2.88 5.13 -19.48
C ASN A 122 -3.31 4.09 -20.54
N LYS A 123 -3.53 2.82 -20.16
CA LYS A 123 -3.99 1.78 -21.11
C LYS A 123 -5.50 1.79 -21.36
N GLY A 124 -6.27 2.48 -20.51
CA GLY A 124 -7.74 2.51 -20.56
C GLY A 124 -8.35 3.81 -21.09
N ASN A 125 -7.58 4.89 -21.16
CA ASN A 125 -7.99 6.15 -21.78
C ASN A 125 -6.74 6.90 -22.23
N PRO A 126 -6.53 7.17 -23.53
CA PRO A 126 -5.61 8.22 -23.91
C PRO A 126 -6.20 9.52 -23.36
N GLN A 127 -5.68 10.03 -22.25
CA GLN A 127 -5.91 11.42 -21.88
C GLN A 127 -5.33 12.25 -23.03
N GLN A 128 -6.20 12.69 -23.94
CA GLN A 128 -5.90 13.76 -24.87
C GLN A 128 -5.53 14.97 -24.02
N ILE A 129 -4.25 15.31 -24.02
CA ILE A 129 -3.77 16.57 -23.50
C ILE A 129 -4.17 17.58 -24.58
N ASP A 130 -5.17 18.42 -24.30
CA ASP A 130 -5.57 19.49 -25.21
C ASP A 130 -4.42 20.49 -25.32
N ASN A 131 -3.68 20.44 -26.42
CA ASN A 131 -2.69 21.47 -26.73
C ASN A 131 -3.42 22.78 -27.00
N ILE A 132 -3.36 23.71 -26.04
CA ILE A 132 -3.88 25.07 -26.21
C ILE A 132 -2.98 25.80 -27.21
N THR A 133 -3.34 25.72 -28.49
CA THR A 133 -2.69 26.49 -29.54
C THR A 133 -3.36 27.87 -29.59
N HIS A 134 -2.64 28.93 -29.20
CA HIS A 134 -3.14 30.29 -29.37
C HIS A 134 -3.24 30.62 -30.87
N LYS A 135 -4.45 30.55 -31.45
CA LYS A 135 -4.71 31.12 -32.77
C LYS A 135 -4.57 32.64 -32.70
N LYS A 136 -3.54 33.19 -33.34
CA LYS A 136 -3.51 34.62 -33.67
C LYS A 136 -4.70 34.90 -34.60
N LEU A 137 -5.61 35.75 -34.15
CA LEU A 137 -6.66 36.31 -35.02
C LEU A 137 -5.97 37.27 -36.00
N ASN A 138 -5.98 36.93 -37.29
CA ASN A 138 -5.52 37.85 -38.33
C ASN A 138 -6.52 39.01 -38.43
N ALA A 139 -6.05 40.20 -38.06
CA ALA A 139 -6.80 41.44 -38.11
C ALA A 139 -6.73 42.07 -39.51
N ASP A 140 -7.21 41.38 -40.55
CA ASP A 140 -7.27 41.96 -41.90
C ASP A 140 -8.61 41.62 -42.56
N ASN A 141 -9.64 42.39 -42.23
CA ASN A 141 -10.82 42.50 -43.08
C ASN A 141 -11.40 43.91 -42.97
N LYS A 142 -10.77 44.84 -43.70
CA LYS A 142 -11.39 46.11 -44.07
C LYS A 142 -11.60 46.11 -45.59
N ASN A 143 -12.89 46.11 -45.95
CA ASN A 143 -13.49 46.64 -47.17
C ASN A 143 -13.20 45.93 -48.51
N GLN A 144 -14.26 45.36 -49.08
CA GLN A 144 -14.77 45.85 -50.37
C GLN A 144 -16.16 45.28 -50.67
N TYR A 145 -17.20 46.11 -50.52
CA TYR A 145 -18.47 45.94 -51.20
C TYR A 145 -18.39 46.68 -52.53
N TYR A 146 -18.43 45.96 -53.64
CA TYR A 146 -18.88 46.48 -54.94
C TYR A 146 -19.58 45.35 -55.70
N TYR A 147 -20.89 45.47 -55.87
CA TYR A 147 -21.60 44.84 -56.98
C TYR A 147 -21.81 45.90 -58.06
N SER A 148 -21.31 45.63 -59.26
CA SER A 148 -21.72 46.27 -60.50
C SER A 148 -21.82 45.19 -61.56
N VAL A 149 -23.03 44.92 -62.04
CA VAL A 149 -23.55 44.97 -63.43
C VAL A 149 -24.96 44.41 -63.38
#